data_AF-A0A6C0M0V7-F1
#
_entry.id   AF-A0A6C0M0V7-F1
#
_cell.length_a   1.000
_cell.length_b   1.000
_cell.length_c   1.000
_cell.angle_alpha   90.00
_cell.angle_beta   90.00
_cell.angle_gamma   90.00
#
_symmetry.space_group_name_H-M   'P 1'
#
loop_
_entity.id
_entity.type
_entity.pdbx_description
1 polymer ?
#
loop_
_entity_poly.entity_id
_entity_poly.type
_entity_poly.pdbx_seq_one_letter_code
_entity_poly.pdbx_strand_id
1 'polypeptide(L)'
;MNADISGLGLTTLVGYPFPQGLTKLWCSYNQLTSLEGCPQGLTELWCRNNQLTSLEGCPQGLTELWCNNNRLTSLEGCPQGLVVLDCAYNQLTSLEGCPQGLTELDCTYNKLTSLEGCPQGLTKLLCFNNRLTSLERCPQGLAELDCAYNQLTSLAGCPQGLTCLLCPYNRLPSLEGCPQGLAVLECAYNQLTSLEGCPQGLTCLLCPYNRLPSLEGCPQGLTELRCSYNRLPSLEGCPRGLAELDCAYNQLTSLEGCPQGLTWLDCAYNPLLPQQSRVPTGSLRERAAIVVSNTVPSSEWNDTTKVPRELADYINCGENIGLCGVCHTKYGATRKVYRVVGHDVPVWYCDRCL
;
A
#
# COMPACT_ATOMS: atom_id res chain seq x y z
N MET A 1 -29.79 24.50 -6.96
CA MET A 1 -30.51 23.71 -7.99
C MET A 1 -29.47 22.99 -8.83
N ASN A 2 -29.76 21.79 -9.36
CA ASN A 2 -28.75 20.98 -10.05
C ASN A 2 -29.22 20.60 -11.47
N ALA A 3 -28.27 20.37 -12.38
CA ALA A 3 -28.54 19.96 -13.76
C ALA A 3 -27.50 18.94 -14.23
N ASP A 4 -27.96 17.91 -14.94
CA ASP A 4 -27.11 16.92 -15.59
C ASP A 4 -27.37 16.93 -17.10
N ILE A 5 -26.32 17.28 -17.85
CA ILE A 5 -26.28 17.36 -19.31
C ILE A 5 -25.15 16.48 -19.86
N SER A 6 -24.77 15.46 -19.09
CA SER A 6 -23.71 14.53 -19.45
C SER A 6 -24.10 13.64 -20.63
N GLY A 7 -23.14 13.29 -21.50
CA GLY A 7 -23.37 12.33 -22.58
C GLY A 7 -24.22 12.82 -23.75
N LEU A 8 -24.50 14.13 -23.85
CA LEU A 8 -25.35 14.70 -24.89
C LEU A 8 -24.60 15.02 -26.20
N GLY A 9 -23.28 14.78 -26.24
CA GLY A 9 -22.45 15.08 -27.41
C GLY A 9 -22.23 16.58 -27.64
N LEU A 10 -22.35 17.39 -26.59
CA LEU A 10 -22.18 18.84 -26.67
C LEU A 10 -20.74 19.23 -27.02
N THR A 11 -20.58 20.19 -27.91
CA THR A 11 -19.27 20.79 -28.25
C THR A 11 -19.07 22.15 -27.58
N THR A 12 -20.15 22.79 -27.12
CA THR A 12 -20.13 24.09 -26.42
C THR A 12 -21.30 24.18 -25.42
N LEU A 13 -21.14 25.00 -24.38
CA LEU A 13 -22.22 25.37 -23.45
C LEU A 13 -22.85 26.73 -23.81
N VAL A 14 -22.28 27.46 -24.77
CA VAL A 14 -22.80 28.76 -25.20
C VAL A 14 -24.21 28.60 -25.76
N GLY A 15 -25.15 29.35 -25.19
CA GLY A 15 -26.56 29.31 -25.58
C GLY A 15 -27.35 28.12 -25.04
N TYR A 16 -26.75 27.24 -24.24
CA TYR A 16 -27.48 26.16 -23.58
C TYR A 16 -28.46 26.74 -22.53
N PRO A 17 -29.74 26.36 -22.54
CA PRO A 17 -30.76 26.99 -21.69
C PRO A 17 -30.72 26.43 -20.25
N PHE A 18 -29.74 26.86 -19.46
CA PHE A 18 -29.64 26.49 -18.04
C PHE A 18 -30.77 27.10 -17.21
N PRO A 19 -31.27 26.38 -16.19
CA PRO A 19 -32.24 26.95 -15.26
C PRO A 19 -31.59 28.03 -14.37
N GLN A 20 -32.38 29.03 -13.95
CA GLN A 20 -31.92 30.07 -13.03
C GLN A 20 -31.60 29.49 -11.64
N GLY A 21 -30.57 30.01 -10.98
CA GLY A 21 -30.17 29.57 -9.63
C GLY A 21 -29.48 28.20 -9.59
N LEU A 22 -28.89 27.77 -10.71
CA LEU A 22 -28.10 26.56 -10.79
C LEU A 22 -26.83 26.68 -9.93
N THR A 23 -26.61 25.70 -9.07
CA THR A 23 -25.46 25.61 -8.15
C THR A 23 -24.55 24.42 -8.46
N LYS A 24 -25.08 23.36 -9.09
CA LYS A 24 -24.34 22.15 -9.42
C LYS A 24 -24.59 21.77 -10.89
N LEU A 25 -23.53 21.47 -11.63
CA LEU A 25 -23.62 21.08 -13.04
C LEU A 25 -22.77 19.84 -13.36
N TRP A 26 -23.42 18.79 -13.85
CA TRP A 26 -22.75 17.67 -14.51
C TRP A 26 -22.82 17.86 -16.02
N CYS A 27 -21.67 18.04 -16.67
CA CYS A 27 -21.55 18.14 -18.13
C CYS A 27 -20.49 17.16 -18.67
N SER A 28 -20.40 16.01 -18.02
CA SER A 28 -19.38 14.98 -18.28
C SER A 28 -19.64 14.22 -19.58
N TYR A 29 -18.63 13.55 -20.15
CA TYR A 29 -18.78 12.71 -21.35
C TYR A 29 -19.35 13.46 -22.56
N ASN A 30 -18.88 14.69 -22.79
CA ASN A 30 -19.23 15.50 -23.96
C ASN A 30 -17.97 15.71 -24.82
N GLN A 31 -18.03 16.68 -25.74
CA GLN A 31 -16.92 17.06 -26.63
C GLN A 31 -16.54 18.53 -26.41
N LEU A 32 -16.75 19.06 -25.19
CA LEU A 32 -16.50 20.46 -24.87
C LEU A 32 -15.01 20.76 -25.01
N THR A 33 -14.69 21.87 -25.68
CA THR A 33 -13.31 22.39 -25.82
C THR A 33 -13.03 23.59 -24.91
N SER A 34 -14.09 24.26 -24.41
CA SER A 34 -14.02 25.32 -23.40
C SER A 34 -15.20 25.22 -22.43
N LEU A 35 -15.13 25.98 -21.33
CA LEU A 35 -16.23 26.14 -20.37
C LEU A 35 -16.99 27.45 -20.58
N GLU A 36 -16.81 28.12 -21.72
CA GLU A 36 -17.56 29.32 -22.06
C GLU A 36 -19.08 29.03 -22.11
N GLY A 37 -19.89 29.91 -21.53
CA GLY A 37 -21.33 29.73 -21.38
C GLY A 37 -21.74 28.98 -20.11
N CYS A 38 -20.79 28.55 -19.27
CA CYS A 38 -21.09 27.93 -17.99
C CYS A 38 -21.74 28.96 -17.01
N PRO A 39 -22.82 28.59 -16.28
CA PRO A 39 -23.47 29.49 -15.33
C PRO A 39 -22.52 29.96 -14.22
N GLN A 40 -22.49 31.26 -13.94
CA GLN A 40 -21.52 31.85 -12.99
C GLN A 40 -21.86 31.60 -11.51
N GLY A 41 -23.08 31.17 -11.19
CA GLY A 41 -23.53 30.88 -9.82
C GLY A 41 -23.23 29.47 -9.31
N LEU A 42 -22.43 28.69 -10.05
CA LEU A 42 -22.07 27.32 -9.67
C LEU A 42 -21.11 27.29 -8.49
N THR A 43 -21.33 26.32 -7.61
CA THR A 43 -20.42 25.92 -6.53
C THR A 43 -19.68 24.62 -6.87
N GLU A 44 -20.30 23.72 -7.65
CA GLU A 44 -19.72 22.44 -8.03
C GLU A 44 -19.88 22.16 -9.53
N LEU A 45 -18.80 21.74 -10.20
CA LEU A 45 -18.77 21.45 -11.63
C LEU A 45 -18.07 20.11 -11.93
N TRP A 46 -18.77 19.23 -12.63
CA TRP A 46 -18.22 17.97 -13.15
C TRP A 46 -18.19 17.98 -14.67
N CYS A 47 -17.00 18.25 -15.23
CA CYS A 47 -16.75 18.31 -16.67
C CYS A 47 -15.77 17.22 -17.15
N ARG A 48 -15.73 16.08 -16.45
CA ARG A 48 -14.87 14.94 -16.80
C ARG A 48 -15.14 14.38 -18.19
N ASN A 49 -14.13 13.77 -18.83
CA ASN A 49 -14.26 13.14 -20.15
C ASN A 49 -14.77 14.14 -21.21
N ASN A 50 -14.00 15.21 -21.42
CA ASN A 50 -14.24 16.21 -22.46
C ASN A 50 -12.94 16.43 -23.27
N GLN A 51 -12.85 17.52 -24.02
CA GLN A 51 -11.67 17.90 -24.83
C GLN A 51 -11.08 19.24 -24.39
N LEU A 52 -11.27 19.63 -23.13
CA LEU A 52 -10.80 20.91 -22.60
C LEU A 52 -9.28 20.98 -22.66
N THR A 53 -8.74 22.09 -23.19
CA THR A 53 -7.30 22.38 -23.21
C THR A 53 -6.88 23.44 -22.20
N SER A 54 -7.83 24.23 -21.71
CA SER A 54 -7.66 25.21 -20.62
C SER A 54 -8.91 25.22 -19.74
N LEU A 55 -8.84 25.92 -18.59
CA LEU A 55 -9.97 26.20 -17.71
C LEU A 55 -10.56 27.59 -17.92
N GLU A 56 -10.33 28.19 -19.09
CA GLU A 56 -10.93 29.48 -19.43
C GLU A 56 -12.47 29.37 -19.50
N GLY A 57 -13.15 30.40 -18.98
CA GLY A 57 -14.61 30.41 -18.86
C GLY A 57 -15.16 29.66 -17.64
N CYS A 58 -14.28 29.05 -16.82
CA CYS A 58 -14.70 28.38 -15.59
C CYS A 58 -15.30 29.40 -14.59
N PRO A 59 -16.47 29.11 -13.98
CA PRO A 59 -17.08 29.98 -12.99
C PRO A 59 -16.17 30.21 -11.77
N GLN A 60 -16.02 31.48 -11.37
CA GLN A 60 -15.04 31.85 -10.33
C GLN A 60 -15.50 31.53 -8.89
N GLY A 61 -16.80 31.25 -8.69
CA GLY A 61 -17.38 30.90 -7.39
C GLY A 61 -17.34 29.42 -7.02
N LEU A 62 -16.67 28.58 -7.81
CA LEU A 62 -16.60 27.15 -7.55
C LEU A 62 -15.79 26.83 -6.28
N THR A 63 -16.29 25.86 -5.52
CA THR A 63 -15.60 25.22 -4.39
C THR A 63 -15.04 23.85 -4.78
N GLU A 64 -15.68 23.16 -5.73
CA GLU A 64 -15.22 21.86 -6.25
C GLU A 64 -15.23 21.83 -7.78
N LEU A 65 -14.15 21.32 -8.36
CA LEU A 65 -14.00 21.15 -9.80
C LEU A 65 -13.46 19.75 -10.12
N TRP A 66 -14.23 19.01 -10.91
CA TRP A 66 -13.88 17.68 -11.40
C TRP A 66 -13.71 17.73 -12.92
N CYS A 67 -12.47 17.95 -13.38
CA CYS A 67 -12.09 18.13 -14.78
C CYS A 67 -11.17 17.03 -15.31
N ASN A 68 -11.19 15.86 -14.67
CA ASN A 68 -10.37 14.72 -15.06
C ASN A 68 -10.72 14.15 -16.45
N ASN A 69 -9.77 13.48 -17.08
CA ASN A 69 -9.88 12.94 -18.44
C ASN A 69 -10.20 14.04 -19.47
N ASN A 70 -9.31 15.03 -19.56
CA ASN A 70 -9.34 16.12 -20.53
C ASN A 70 -7.99 16.22 -21.26
N ARG A 71 -7.69 17.37 -21.86
CA ARG A 71 -6.43 17.65 -22.55
C ARG A 71 -5.74 18.89 -21.99
N LEU A 72 -5.95 19.19 -20.70
CA LEU A 72 -5.39 20.36 -20.04
C LEU A 72 -3.87 20.29 -20.06
N THR A 73 -3.23 21.39 -20.47
CA THR A 73 -1.77 21.55 -20.46
C THR A 73 -1.28 22.49 -19.36
N SER A 74 -2.17 23.33 -18.81
CA SER A 74 -1.93 24.18 -17.65
C SER A 74 -3.19 24.28 -16.79
N LEU A 75 -3.05 24.80 -15.57
CA LEU A 75 -4.16 25.15 -14.67
C LEU A 75 -4.45 26.66 -14.69
N GLU A 76 -3.99 27.38 -15.71
CA GLU A 76 -4.36 28.79 -15.86
C GLU A 76 -5.88 28.94 -16.06
N GLY A 77 -6.45 29.97 -15.43
CA GLY A 77 -7.91 30.20 -15.40
C GLY A 77 -8.65 29.37 -14.36
N CYS A 78 -7.96 28.53 -13.57
CA CYS A 78 -8.58 27.79 -12.48
C CYS A 78 -9.15 28.76 -11.41
N PRO A 79 -10.40 28.57 -10.94
CA PRO A 79 -11.01 29.43 -9.92
C PRO A 79 -10.22 29.42 -8.61
N GLN A 80 -9.92 30.61 -8.10
CA GLN A 80 -9.02 30.75 -6.93
C GLN A 80 -9.66 30.35 -5.60
N GLY A 81 -10.99 30.22 -5.54
CA GLY A 81 -11.75 29.82 -4.36
C GLY A 81 -11.95 28.31 -4.20
N LEU A 82 -11.34 27.48 -5.07
CA LEU A 82 -11.49 26.03 -4.99
C LEU A 82 -10.89 25.46 -3.71
N VAL A 83 -11.59 24.47 -3.17
CA VAL A 83 -11.19 23.64 -2.02
C VAL A 83 -10.75 22.25 -2.51
N VAL A 84 -11.45 21.72 -3.51
CA VAL A 84 -11.17 20.40 -4.13
C VAL A 84 -10.99 20.55 -5.64
N LEU A 85 -9.90 19.97 -6.15
CA LEU A 85 -9.62 19.89 -7.59
C LEU A 85 -9.20 18.47 -7.98
N ASP A 86 -9.99 17.85 -8.86
CA ASP A 86 -9.58 16.64 -9.59
C ASP A 86 -9.28 17.02 -11.05
N CYS A 87 -7.99 17.03 -11.38
CA CYS A 87 -7.45 17.25 -12.72
C CYS A 87 -6.67 16.02 -13.24
N ALA A 88 -7.00 14.83 -12.74
CA ALA A 88 -6.35 13.59 -13.16
C ALA A 88 -6.53 13.30 -14.66
N TYR A 89 -5.64 12.49 -15.25
CA TYR A 89 -5.69 12.10 -16.66
C TYR A 89 -5.73 13.32 -17.61
N ASN A 90 -4.73 14.18 -17.50
CA ASN A 90 -4.54 15.35 -18.36
C ASN A 90 -3.11 15.34 -18.93
N GLN A 91 -2.62 16.49 -19.40
CA GLN A 91 -1.30 16.63 -20.02
C GLN A 91 -0.44 17.67 -19.30
N LEU A 92 -0.73 17.93 -18.02
CA LEU A 92 -0.04 18.94 -17.21
C LEU A 92 1.44 18.60 -17.06
N THR A 93 2.30 19.59 -17.27
CA THR A 93 3.76 19.49 -17.04
C THR A 93 4.22 20.22 -15.79
N SER A 94 3.41 21.15 -15.27
CA SER A 94 3.59 21.84 -13.99
C SER A 94 2.24 22.03 -13.29
N LEU A 95 2.28 22.43 -12.01
CA LEU A 95 1.10 22.85 -11.25
C LEU A 95 1.00 24.38 -11.14
N GLU A 96 1.67 25.12 -12.01
CA GLU A 96 1.52 26.58 -12.07
C GLU A 96 0.05 26.96 -12.40
N GLY A 97 -0.44 28.00 -11.75
CA GLY A 97 -1.85 28.42 -11.83
C GLY A 97 -2.80 27.65 -10.90
N CYS A 98 -2.32 26.66 -10.16
CA CYS A 98 -3.13 25.94 -9.18
C CYS A 98 -3.60 26.87 -8.03
N PRO A 99 -4.89 26.84 -7.65
CA PRO A 99 -5.42 27.68 -6.58
C PRO A 99 -4.75 27.41 -5.23
N GLN A 100 -4.31 28.48 -4.55
CA GLN A 100 -3.53 28.34 -3.32
C GLN A 100 -4.35 27.92 -2.09
N GLY A 101 -5.69 28.03 -2.17
CA GLY A 101 -6.62 27.65 -1.10
C GLY A 101 -7.06 26.18 -1.09
N LEU A 102 -6.54 25.35 -2.01
CA LEU A 102 -6.92 23.93 -2.09
C LEU A 102 -6.53 23.17 -0.82
N THR A 103 -7.41 22.27 -0.41
CA THR A 103 -7.15 21.26 0.63
C THR A 103 -6.89 19.88 0.03
N GLU A 104 -7.54 19.57 -1.10
CA GLU A 104 -7.39 18.30 -1.80
C GLU A 104 -7.09 18.52 -3.29
N LEU A 105 -6.05 17.84 -3.77
CA LEU A 105 -5.65 17.85 -5.18
C LEU A 105 -5.38 16.44 -5.68
N ASP A 106 -6.09 16.05 -6.75
CA ASP A 106 -5.75 14.90 -7.57
C ASP A 106 -5.21 15.37 -8.92
N CYS A 107 -3.92 15.14 -9.15
CA CYS A 107 -3.21 15.43 -10.40
C CYS A 107 -2.57 14.17 -11.01
N THR A 108 -3.16 13.01 -10.70
CA THR A 108 -2.74 11.70 -11.18
C THR A 108 -2.73 11.60 -12.71
N TYR A 109 -1.85 10.77 -13.30
CA TYR A 109 -1.81 10.50 -14.74
C TYR A 109 -1.62 11.79 -15.55
N ASN A 110 -0.59 12.55 -15.19
CA ASN A 110 -0.14 13.72 -15.91
C ASN A 110 1.32 13.53 -16.36
N LYS A 111 2.01 14.62 -16.70
CA LYS A 111 3.41 14.62 -17.17
C LYS A 111 4.31 15.43 -16.23
N LEU A 112 3.92 15.59 -14.96
CA LEU A 112 4.64 16.40 -13.98
C LEU A 112 6.03 15.82 -13.73
N THR A 113 7.05 16.68 -13.77
CA THR A 113 8.44 16.31 -13.43
C THR A 113 8.88 16.81 -12.05
N SER A 114 8.15 17.78 -11.50
CA SER A 114 8.33 18.34 -10.15
C SER A 114 6.96 18.73 -9.57
N LEU A 115 6.94 19.05 -8.27
CA LEU A 115 5.76 19.61 -7.59
C LEU A 115 5.81 21.15 -7.50
N GLU A 116 6.52 21.79 -8.42
CA GLU A 116 6.53 23.25 -8.50
C GLU A 116 5.14 23.80 -8.83
N GLY A 117 4.74 24.86 -8.13
CA GLY A 117 3.39 25.44 -8.20
C GLY A 117 2.34 24.74 -7.33
N CYS A 118 2.70 23.64 -6.64
CA CYS A 118 1.77 22.93 -5.77
C CYS A 118 1.32 23.81 -4.58
N PRO A 119 0.00 23.90 -4.28
CA PRO A 119 -0.52 24.70 -3.17
C PRO A 119 -0.01 24.20 -1.82
N GLN A 120 0.48 25.13 -0.99
CA GLN A 120 1.12 24.77 0.29
C GLN A 120 0.14 24.39 1.41
N GLY A 121 -1.15 24.71 1.25
CA GLY A 121 -2.22 24.41 2.21
C GLY A 121 -2.86 23.03 2.08
N LEU A 122 -2.38 22.18 1.16
CA LEU A 122 -2.96 20.86 0.93
C LEU A 122 -2.82 19.95 2.16
N THR A 123 -3.88 19.19 2.44
CA THR A 123 -3.89 18.10 3.42
C THR A 123 -3.79 16.73 2.74
N LYS A 124 -4.24 16.64 1.48
CA LYS A 124 -4.19 15.44 0.65
C LYS A 124 -3.71 15.74 -0.77
N LEU A 125 -2.72 14.97 -1.23
CA LEU A 125 -2.18 15.06 -2.59
C LEU A 125 -2.09 13.67 -3.22
N LEU A 126 -2.81 13.48 -4.33
CA LEU A 126 -2.67 12.32 -5.20
C LEU A 126 -1.94 12.76 -6.47
N CYS A 127 -0.72 12.26 -6.67
CA CYS A 127 0.12 12.60 -7.82
C CYS A 127 0.75 11.36 -8.47
N PHE A 128 0.11 10.20 -8.31
CA PHE A 128 0.62 8.96 -8.88
C PHE A 128 0.59 8.94 -10.41
N ASN A 129 1.43 8.11 -11.01
CA ASN A 129 1.59 7.99 -12.46
C ASN A 129 1.98 9.31 -13.14
N ASN A 130 3.06 9.92 -12.64
CA ASN A 130 3.70 11.10 -13.20
C ASN A 130 5.17 10.78 -13.56
N ARG A 131 6.02 11.80 -13.68
CA ARG A 131 7.44 11.67 -13.99
C ARG A 131 8.30 12.36 -12.92
N LEU A 132 7.79 12.44 -11.69
CA LEU A 132 8.47 13.11 -10.58
C LEU A 132 9.80 12.41 -10.29
N THR A 133 10.88 13.19 -10.18
CA THR A 133 12.22 12.70 -9.82
C THR A 133 12.61 13.02 -8.38
N SER A 134 11.94 13.99 -7.76
CA SER A 134 12.09 14.34 -6.35
C SER A 134 10.74 14.77 -5.73
N LEU A 135 10.69 14.81 -4.41
CA LEU A 135 9.58 15.40 -3.63
C LEU A 135 9.94 16.81 -3.14
N GLU A 136 10.90 17.48 -3.76
CA GLU A 136 11.16 18.88 -3.45
C GLU A 136 9.91 19.72 -3.77
N ARG A 137 9.68 20.77 -2.96
CA ARG A 137 8.49 21.63 -3.03
C ARG A 137 7.16 20.94 -2.73
N CYS A 138 7.19 19.69 -2.24
CA CYS A 138 5.99 19.06 -1.72
C CYS A 138 5.41 19.88 -0.54
N PRO A 139 4.08 20.10 -0.49
CA PRO A 139 3.44 20.86 0.58
C PRO A 139 3.68 20.24 1.95
N GLN A 140 4.17 21.04 2.91
CA GLN A 140 4.61 20.51 4.21
C GLN A 140 3.46 20.14 5.17
N GLY A 141 2.23 20.58 4.89
CA GLY A 141 1.03 20.31 5.69
C GLY A 141 0.28 19.03 5.34
N LEU A 142 0.79 18.20 4.42
CA LEU A 142 0.12 16.98 3.99
C LEU A 142 0.02 15.93 5.12
N ALA A 143 -1.15 15.32 5.23
CA ALA A 143 -1.39 14.12 6.05
C ALA A 143 -1.29 12.84 5.21
N GLU A 144 -1.73 12.90 3.94
CA GLU A 144 -1.73 11.79 2.99
C GLU A 144 -1.04 12.19 1.68
N LEU A 145 -0.10 11.35 1.23
CA LEU A 145 0.58 11.49 -0.06
C LEU A 145 0.61 10.15 -0.80
N ASP A 146 0.04 10.14 -2.00
CA ASP A 146 0.24 9.06 -2.97
C ASP A 146 1.06 9.57 -4.16
N CYS A 147 2.30 9.08 -4.25
CA CYS A 147 3.25 9.38 -5.32
C CYS A 147 3.71 8.10 -6.05
N ALA A 148 2.86 7.08 -6.09
CA ALA A 148 3.13 5.83 -6.81
C ALA A 148 3.46 6.06 -8.29
N TYR A 149 4.16 5.10 -8.93
CA TYR A 149 4.46 5.14 -10.36
C TYR A 149 5.13 6.45 -10.82
N ASN A 150 6.22 6.82 -10.14
CA ASN A 150 7.05 7.96 -10.49
C ASN A 150 8.51 7.49 -10.73
N GLN A 151 9.46 8.42 -10.71
CA GLN A 151 10.88 8.15 -10.94
C GLN A 151 11.73 8.58 -9.73
N LEU A 152 11.14 8.58 -8.53
CA LEU A 152 11.80 9.01 -7.31
C LEU A 152 12.99 8.11 -6.98
N THR A 153 14.14 8.72 -6.70
CA THR A 153 15.37 8.04 -6.26
C THR A 153 15.70 8.29 -4.80
N SER A 154 14.98 9.18 -4.12
CA SER A 154 15.04 9.41 -2.68
C SER A 154 13.69 9.93 -2.17
N LEU A 155 13.50 9.90 -0.84
CA LEU A 155 12.37 10.54 -0.17
C LEU A 155 12.74 11.93 0.40
N ALA A 156 13.88 12.50 -0.01
CA ALA A 156 14.24 13.85 0.39
C ALA A 156 13.17 14.87 -0.06
N GLY A 157 12.81 15.80 0.83
CA GLY A 157 11.74 16.78 0.61
C GLY A 157 10.34 16.28 0.99
N CYS A 158 10.20 15.02 1.40
CA CYS A 158 8.91 14.50 1.87
C CYS A 158 8.40 15.26 3.10
N PRO A 159 7.10 15.61 3.16
CA PRO A 159 6.51 16.35 4.28
C PRO A 159 6.63 15.59 5.60
N GLN A 160 7.11 16.26 6.65
CA GLN A 160 7.41 15.60 7.92
C GLN A 160 6.17 15.25 8.75
N GLY A 161 5.01 15.85 8.44
CA GLY A 161 3.73 15.61 9.12
C GLY A 161 2.89 14.46 8.56
N LEU A 162 3.39 13.73 7.55
CA LEU A 162 2.63 12.64 6.92
C LEU A 162 2.34 11.50 7.89
N THR A 163 1.10 11.01 7.84
CA THR A 163 0.67 9.80 8.55
C THR A 163 0.64 8.58 7.63
N CYS A 164 0.40 8.79 6.32
CA CYS A 164 0.36 7.75 5.31
C CYS A 164 1.13 8.18 4.05
N LEU A 165 2.05 7.32 3.58
CA LEU A 165 2.84 7.52 2.38
C LEU A 165 2.75 6.28 1.49
N LEU A 166 2.20 6.47 0.30
CA LEU A 166 2.17 5.47 -0.76
C LEU A 166 3.16 5.89 -1.85
N CYS A 167 4.26 5.15 -2.00
CA CYS A 167 5.27 5.39 -3.02
C CYS A 167 5.70 4.13 -3.82
N PRO A 168 4.79 3.16 -4.12
CA PRO A 168 5.18 2.00 -4.89
C PRO A 168 5.57 2.34 -6.33
N TYR A 169 6.32 1.45 -6.99
CA TYR A 169 6.77 1.63 -8.38
C TYR A 169 7.60 2.90 -8.59
N ASN A 170 8.60 3.11 -7.73
CA ASN A 170 9.62 4.15 -7.87
C ASN A 170 11.01 3.51 -8.05
N ARG A 171 12.08 4.26 -7.83
CA ARG A 171 13.47 3.80 -7.96
C ARG A 171 14.27 4.01 -6.68
N LEU A 172 13.60 3.93 -5.52
CA LEU A 172 14.20 4.17 -4.21
C LEU A 172 15.22 3.07 -3.87
N PRO A 173 16.50 3.39 -3.58
CA PRO A 173 17.51 2.43 -3.14
C PRO A 173 17.51 2.24 -1.60
N SER A 174 17.02 3.22 -0.86
CA SER A 174 16.88 3.24 0.60
C SER A 174 15.64 4.05 1.01
N LEU A 175 15.34 4.10 2.30
CA LEU A 175 14.26 4.91 2.88
C LEU A 175 14.79 6.21 3.52
N GLU A 176 15.98 6.65 3.13
CA GLU A 176 16.54 7.92 3.61
C GLU A 176 15.64 9.11 3.23
N GLY A 177 15.40 10.01 4.19
CA GLY A 177 14.49 11.16 4.04
C GLY A 177 13.02 10.84 4.34
N CYS A 178 12.69 9.60 4.72
CA CYS A 178 11.32 9.24 5.09
C CYS A 178 10.85 10.01 6.34
N PRO A 179 9.60 10.53 6.38
CA PRO A 179 9.04 11.23 7.54
C PRO A 179 9.01 10.36 8.79
N GLN A 180 9.53 10.87 9.91
CA GLN A 180 9.66 10.08 11.14
C GLN A 180 8.34 9.82 11.89
N GLY A 181 7.30 10.63 11.62
CA GLY A 181 5.97 10.50 12.22
C GLY A 181 5.01 9.56 11.48
N LEU A 182 5.50 8.84 10.46
CA LEU A 182 4.69 8.01 9.59
C LEU A 182 4.13 6.78 10.32
N ALA A 183 2.85 6.46 10.10
CA ALA A 183 2.21 5.25 10.63
C ALA A 183 2.20 4.12 9.58
N VAL A 184 1.95 4.47 8.32
CA VAL A 184 1.83 3.52 7.21
C VAL A 184 2.76 3.91 6.07
N LEU A 185 3.60 2.97 5.64
CA LEU A 185 4.46 3.10 4.47
C LEU A 185 4.22 1.96 3.49
N GLU A 186 3.81 2.30 2.28
CA GLU A 186 3.79 1.37 1.15
C GLU A 186 4.85 1.78 0.12
N CYS A 187 5.88 0.94 -0.05
CA CYS A 187 7.02 1.17 -0.92
C CYS A 187 7.34 -0.05 -1.80
N ALA A 188 6.30 -0.79 -2.20
CA ALA A 188 6.40 -1.93 -3.09
C ALA A 188 7.08 -1.59 -4.43
N TYR A 189 7.71 -2.56 -5.09
CA TYR A 189 8.30 -2.38 -6.43
C TYR A 189 9.30 -1.21 -6.51
N ASN A 190 10.22 -1.14 -5.54
CA ASN A 190 11.34 -0.21 -5.53
C ASN A 190 12.67 -0.97 -5.75
N GLN A 191 13.79 -0.35 -5.40
CA GLN A 191 15.13 -0.94 -5.52
C GLN A 191 15.81 -1.05 -4.14
N LEU A 192 15.02 -1.15 -3.07
CA LEU A 192 15.52 -1.08 -1.70
C LEU A 192 16.53 -2.20 -1.45
N THR A 193 17.72 -1.82 -0.99
CA THR A 193 18.79 -2.75 -0.57
C THR A 193 18.99 -2.77 0.94
N SER A 194 18.34 -1.88 1.68
CA SER A 194 18.28 -1.85 3.14
C SER A 194 16.98 -1.20 3.61
N LEU A 195 16.65 -1.36 4.89
CA LEU A 195 15.58 -0.61 5.57
C LEU A 195 16.14 0.58 6.36
N GLU A 196 17.36 1.03 6.05
CA GLU A 196 17.95 2.22 6.67
C GLU A 196 17.11 3.47 6.33
N GLY A 197 16.90 4.33 7.33
CA GLY A 197 16.02 5.49 7.22
C GLY A 197 14.53 5.20 7.48
N CYS A 198 14.16 3.93 7.72
CA CYS A 198 12.77 3.59 8.03
C CYS A 198 12.30 4.27 9.33
N PRO A 199 11.10 4.91 9.35
CA PRO A 199 10.56 5.57 10.52
C PRO A 199 10.35 4.62 11.70
N GLN A 200 10.83 4.99 12.89
CA GLN A 200 10.75 4.10 14.05
C GLN A 200 9.34 3.97 14.65
N GLY A 201 8.43 4.92 14.35
CA GLY A 201 7.04 4.91 14.79
C GLY A 201 6.07 4.14 13.87
N LEU A 202 6.58 3.50 12.81
CA LEU A 202 5.75 2.83 11.82
C LEU A 202 5.02 1.63 12.42
N THR A 203 3.73 1.48 12.09
CA THR A 203 2.92 0.32 12.50
C THR A 203 2.75 -0.69 11.36
N CYS A 204 2.71 -0.22 10.11
CA CYS A 204 2.54 -1.06 8.93
C CYS A 204 3.58 -0.71 7.86
N LEU A 205 4.39 -1.72 7.47
CA LEU A 205 5.38 -1.62 6.39
C LEU A 205 5.04 -2.60 5.26
N LEU A 206 4.71 -2.07 4.09
CA LEU A 206 4.48 -2.85 2.87
C LEU A 206 5.61 -2.58 1.87
N CYS A 207 6.59 -3.48 1.80
CA CYS A 207 7.77 -3.35 0.93
C CYS A 207 8.02 -4.56 -0.01
N PRO A 208 6.99 -5.21 -0.61
CA PRO A 208 7.23 -6.33 -1.49
C PRO A 208 7.92 -5.93 -2.80
N TYR A 209 8.51 -6.89 -3.51
CA TYR A 209 9.22 -6.66 -4.78
C TYR A 209 10.36 -5.65 -4.67
N ASN A 210 11.25 -5.85 -3.70
CA ASN A 210 12.46 -5.07 -3.50
C ASN A 210 13.72 -5.98 -3.61
N ARG A 211 14.87 -5.54 -3.12
CA ARG A 211 16.14 -6.28 -3.18
C ARG A 211 16.77 -6.44 -1.80
N LEU A 212 15.96 -6.48 -0.74
CA LEU A 212 16.41 -6.53 0.65
C LEU A 212 17.20 -7.83 0.92
N PRO A 213 18.46 -7.75 1.40
CA PRO A 213 19.26 -8.90 1.80
C PRO A 213 19.07 -9.27 3.26
N SER A 214 18.51 -8.39 4.09
CA SER A 214 18.19 -8.63 5.51
C SER A 214 17.04 -7.72 5.95
N LEU A 215 16.52 -7.95 7.15
CA LEU A 215 15.55 -7.08 7.82
C LEU A 215 16.22 -6.18 8.88
N GLU A 216 17.53 -5.96 8.78
CA GLU A 216 18.23 -5.03 9.67
C GLU A 216 17.71 -3.59 9.48
N GLY A 217 17.53 -2.86 10.58
CA GLY A 217 16.94 -1.51 10.57
C GLY A 217 15.41 -1.49 10.56
N CYS A 218 14.74 -2.65 10.57
CA CYS A 218 13.29 -2.74 10.63
C CYS A 218 12.76 -2.15 11.96
N PRO A 219 11.74 -1.26 11.94
CA PRO A 219 11.19 -0.65 13.15
C PRO A 219 10.63 -1.69 14.12
N GLN A 220 11.01 -1.59 15.40
CA GLN A 220 10.65 -2.61 16.39
C GLN A 220 9.18 -2.57 16.84
N GLY A 221 8.48 -1.46 16.56
CA GLY A 221 7.05 -1.27 16.87
C GLY A 221 6.07 -1.76 15.81
N LEU A 222 6.55 -2.37 14.71
CA LEU A 222 5.68 -2.85 13.63
C LEU A 222 4.72 -3.93 14.11
N THR A 223 3.47 -3.81 13.68
CA THR A 223 2.44 -4.84 13.83
C THR A 223 2.31 -5.69 12.57
N GLU A 224 2.52 -5.07 11.40
CA GLU A 224 2.42 -5.72 10.09
C GLU A 224 3.65 -5.42 9.22
N LEU A 225 4.22 -6.49 8.64
CA LEU A 225 5.31 -6.42 7.67
C LEU A 225 5.00 -7.31 6.47
N ARG A 226 4.90 -6.71 5.29
CA ARG A 226 4.86 -7.44 4.01
C ARG A 226 6.15 -7.18 3.24
N CYS A 227 7.03 -8.18 3.18
CA CYS A 227 8.33 -8.13 2.53
C CYS A 227 8.52 -9.28 1.52
N SER A 228 7.43 -9.75 0.91
CA SER A 228 7.49 -10.79 -0.13
C SER A 228 8.27 -10.34 -1.37
N TYR A 229 8.77 -11.29 -2.15
CA TYR A 229 9.58 -11.01 -3.35
C TYR A 229 10.82 -10.14 -3.06
N ASN A 230 11.60 -10.52 -2.06
CA ASN A 230 12.88 -9.92 -1.72
C ASN A 230 14.03 -10.95 -1.86
N ARG A 231 15.18 -10.71 -1.25
CA ARG A 231 16.36 -11.60 -1.30
C ARG A 231 16.81 -12.04 0.09
N LEU A 232 15.87 -12.16 1.02
CA LEU A 232 16.16 -12.47 2.43
C LEU A 232 16.65 -13.93 2.57
N PRO A 233 17.85 -14.19 3.12
CA PRO A 233 18.34 -15.54 3.41
C PRO A 233 17.93 -16.05 4.80
N SER A 234 17.58 -15.14 5.70
CA SER A 234 17.05 -15.39 7.05
C SER A 234 16.05 -14.29 7.45
N LEU A 235 15.36 -14.48 8.58
CA LEU A 235 14.48 -13.46 9.18
C LEU A 235 15.17 -12.72 10.34
N GLU A 236 16.50 -12.71 10.37
CA GLU A 236 17.25 -11.94 11.35
C GLU A 236 16.96 -10.43 11.19
N GLY A 237 16.78 -9.73 12.32
CA GLY A 237 16.35 -8.33 12.35
C GLY A 237 14.83 -8.11 12.35
N CYS A 238 14.03 -9.17 12.19
CA CYS A 238 12.57 -9.06 12.24
C CYS A 238 12.08 -8.55 13.61
N PRO A 239 11.11 -7.62 13.66
CA PRO A 239 10.59 -7.06 14.91
C PRO A 239 9.99 -8.13 15.82
N ARG A 240 10.38 -8.15 17.10
CA ARG A 240 9.93 -9.21 18.03
C ARG A 240 8.43 -9.19 18.34
N GLY A 241 7.81 -8.01 18.28
CA GLY A 241 6.38 -7.79 18.56
C GLY A 241 5.47 -7.90 17.34
N LEU A 242 6.00 -8.32 16.19
CA LEU A 242 5.25 -8.40 14.95
C LEU A 242 4.09 -9.40 15.07
N ALA A 243 2.90 -8.99 14.60
CA ALA A 243 1.70 -9.83 14.60
C ALA A 243 1.48 -10.51 13.25
N GLU A 244 1.81 -9.83 12.15
CA GLU A 244 1.61 -10.32 10.79
C GLU A 244 2.88 -10.18 9.94
N LEU A 245 3.31 -11.29 9.33
CA LEU A 245 4.49 -11.34 8.47
C LEU A 245 4.20 -12.05 7.16
N ASP A 246 4.28 -11.32 6.04
CA ASP A 246 4.44 -11.93 4.70
C ASP A 246 5.90 -11.83 4.26
N CYS A 247 6.57 -12.97 4.19
CA CYS A 247 7.92 -13.12 3.66
C CYS A 247 8.01 -14.15 2.52
N ALA A 248 6.90 -14.36 1.80
CA ALA A 248 6.86 -15.27 0.65
C ALA A 248 7.84 -14.87 -0.46
N TYR A 249 8.25 -15.82 -1.31
CA TYR A 249 9.14 -15.58 -2.45
C TYR A 249 10.47 -14.90 -2.07
N ASN A 250 11.14 -15.43 -1.04
CA ASN A 250 12.47 -14.99 -0.60
C ASN A 250 13.50 -16.13 -0.79
N GLN A 251 14.66 -16.03 -0.14
CA GLN A 251 15.75 -17.01 -0.19
C GLN A 251 15.96 -17.70 1.17
N LEU A 252 14.92 -17.73 2.01
CA LEU A 252 15.03 -18.25 3.36
C LEU A 252 15.42 -19.73 3.34
N THR A 253 16.46 -20.09 4.09
CA THR A 253 16.86 -21.50 4.30
C THR A 253 16.38 -22.06 5.65
N SER A 254 16.04 -21.19 6.59
CA SER A 254 15.39 -21.53 7.85
C SER A 254 14.43 -20.41 8.27
N LEU A 255 13.60 -20.65 9.31
CA LEU A 255 12.78 -19.61 9.96
C LEU A 255 13.49 -19.03 11.20
N GLU A 256 14.81 -19.08 11.24
CA GLU A 256 15.60 -18.41 12.27
C GLU A 256 15.40 -16.89 12.20
N GLY A 257 15.24 -16.26 13.36
CA GLY A 257 14.86 -14.84 13.47
C GLY A 257 13.35 -14.57 13.39
N CYS A 258 12.52 -15.56 13.04
CA CYS A 258 11.07 -15.41 12.99
C CYS A 258 10.47 -15.13 14.39
N PRO A 259 9.67 -14.05 14.57
CA PRO A 259 9.06 -13.69 15.84
C PRO A 259 8.13 -14.79 16.38
N GLN A 260 8.06 -14.94 17.70
CA GLN A 260 7.24 -15.97 18.35
C GLN A 260 5.76 -15.55 18.48
N GLY A 261 5.48 -14.25 18.55
CA GLY A 261 4.14 -13.71 18.77
C GLY A 261 3.29 -13.53 17.51
N LEU A 262 3.72 -14.08 16.37
CA LEU A 262 2.96 -13.95 15.13
C LEU A 262 1.59 -14.61 15.27
N THR A 263 0.57 -13.92 14.77
CA THR A 263 -0.79 -14.45 14.59
C THR A 263 -1.01 -14.91 13.16
N TRP A 264 -0.24 -14.34 12.21
CA TRP A 264 -0.29 -14.69 10.80
C TRP A 264 1.11 -14.71 10.19
N LEU A 265 1.39 -15.74 9.40
CA LEU A 265 2.64 -15.90 8.65
C LEU A 265 2.34 -16.45 7.26
N ASP A 266 2.91 -15.81 6.24
CA ASP A 266 3.11 -16.41 4.91
C ASP A 266 4.61 -16.44 4.63
N CYS A 267 5.14 -17.64 4.38
CA CYS A 267 6.54 -17.85 4.00
C CYS A 267 6.67 -18.77 2.77
N ALA A 268 5.62 -18.84 1.96
CA ALA A 268 5.57 -19.68 0.77
C ALA A 268 6.73 -19.37 -0.21
N TYR A 269 7.09 -20.35 -1.03
CA TYR A 269 8.10 -20.18 -2.09
C TYR A 269 9.49 -19.72 -1.61
N ASN A 270 9.94 -20.27 -0.48
CA ASN A 270 11.31 -20.15 0.01
C ASN A 270 12.08 -21.49 -0.04
N PRO A 271 13.40 -21.50 -0.32
CA PRO A 271 14.24 -22.71 -0.40
C PRO A 271 14.65 -23.24 0.98
N LEU A 272 13.70 -23.36 1.88
CA LEU A 272 13.94 -23.71 3.27
C LEU A 272 14.55 -25.16 3.33
N LEU A 273 15.63 -25.36 4.11
CA LEU A 273 16.44 -26.60 4.20
C LEU A 273 16.08 -27.53 5.36
N PRO A 274 16.05 -28.86 5.11
CA PRO A 274 15.99 -29.93 6.09
C PRO A 274 16.61 -29.67 7.47
N GLN A 275 15.93 -29.22 8.54
CA GLN A 275 16.66 -29.16 9.82
C GLN A 275 17.03 -30.58 10.29
N GLN A 276 18.33 -30.88 10.38
CA GLN A 276 18.80 -32.08 11.07
C GLN A 276 18.46 -31.96 12.55
N SER A 277 17.84 -33.02 13.07
CA SER A 277 17.20 -33.08 14.37
C SER A 277 18.06 -32.54 15.52
N ARG A 278 17.67 -31.38 16.04
CA ARG A 278 17.87 -31.06 17.45
C ARG A 278 16.52 -30.66 18.07
N VAL A 279 16.48 -30.80 19.38
CA VAL A 279 15.32 -30.87 20.28
C VAL A 279 14.07 -30.10 19.78
N PRO A 280 12.87 -30.69 19.88
CA PRO A 280 11.63 -30.00 19.53
C PRO A 280 11.43 -28.83 20.46
N THR A 281 11.29 -27.61 19.92
CA THR A 281 10.97 -26.41 20.70
C THR A 281 9.50 -26.06 20.50
N GLY A 282 8.86 -25.48 21.53
CA GLY A 282 7.48 -24.96 21.43
C GLY A 282 7.33 -23.96 20.28
N SER A 283 8.32 -23.06 20.13
CA SER A 283 8.38 -22.03 19.08
C SER A 283 8.34 -22.55 17.64
N LEU A 284 8.89 -23.74 17.36
CA LEU A 284 8.80 -24.32 16.02
C LEU A 284 7.41 -24.90 15.74
N ARG A 285 6.81 -25.53 16.76
CA ARG A 285 5.46 -26.11 16.66
C ARG A 285 4.40 -25.00 16.52
N GLU A 286 4.56 -23.90 17.26
CA GLU A 286 3.75 -22.67 17.16
C GLU A 286 3.74 -22.11 15.73
N ARG A 287 4.93 -21.90 15.15
CA ARG A 287 5.03 -21.38 13.76
C ARG A 287 4.45 -22.33 12.71
N ALA A 288 4.59 -23.64 12.90
CA ALA A 288 4.00 -24.63 12.00
C ALA A 288 2.46 -24.61 12.07
N ALA A 289 1.91 -24.40 13.26
CA ALA A 289 0.47 -24.37 13.49
C ALA A 289 -0.19 -23.18 12.78
N ILE A 290 0.41 -21.99 12.91
CA ILE A 290 -0.08 -20.75 12.29
C ILE A 290 -0.19 -20.89 10.76
N VAL A 291 0.79 -21.50 10.10
CA VAL A 291 0.74 -21.58 8.65
C VAL A 291 -0.17 -22.69 8.15
N VAL A 292 -0.31 -23.79 8.90
CA VAL A 292 -1.37 -24.74 8.61
C VAL A 292 -2.75 -24.08 8.73
N SER A 293 -2.99 -23.27 9.78
CA SER A 293 -4.26 -22.56 9.90
C SER A 293 -4.53 -21.56 8.78
N ASN A 294 -3.47 -21.00 8.18
CA ASN A 294 -3.57 -20.07 7.06
C ASN A 294 -3.76 -20.76 5.70
N THR A 295 -3.34 -22.03 5.55
CA THR A 295 -3.23 -22.70 4.24
C THR A 295 -4.16 -23.91 4.07
N VAL A 296 -4.70 -24.46 5.17
CA VAL A 296 -5.59 -25.62 5.17
C VAL A 296 -6.91 -25.24 5.84
N PRO A 297 -8.08 -25.49 5.20
CA PRO A 297 -9.38 -25.25 5.82
C PRO A 297 -9.54 -26.04 7.14
N SER A 298 -10.20 -25.46 8.14
CA SER A 298 -10.37 -26.09 9.46
C SER A 298 -11.10 -27.44 9.43
N SER A 299 -11.93 -27.69 8.40
CA SER A 299 -12.56 -28.98 8.14
C SER A 299 -11.57 -30.10 7.81
N GLU A 300 -10.37 -29.75 7.35
CA GLU A 300 -9.33 -30.69 6.91
C GLU A 300 -8.17 -30.83 7.91
N TRP A 301 -8.20 -30.11 9.05
CA TRP A 301 -7.10 -30.18 10.03
C TRP A 301 -6.90 -31.56 10.65
N ASN A 302 -7.96 -32.36 10.76
CA ASN A 302 -7.87 -33.73 11.27
C ASN A 302 -7.48 -34.76 10.18
N ASP A 303 -7.35 -34.33 8.92
CA ASP A 303 -6.86 -35.18 7.84
C ASP A 303 -5.34 -35.31 7.95
N THR A 304 -4.88 -36.45 8.47
CA THR A 304 -3.46 -36.74 8.65
C THR A 304 -2.66 -36.80 7.33
N THR A 305 -3.33 -36.80 6.18
CA THR A 305 -2.68 -36.65 4.87
C THR A 305 -2.36 -35.20 4.52
N LYS A 306 -3.03 -34.24 5.17
CA LYS A 306 -2.86 -32.79 4.98
C LYS A 306 -2.11 -32.16 6.16
N VAL A 307 -2.43 -32.56 7.38
CA VAL A 307 -1.91 -31.98 8.62
C VAL A 307 -1.57 -33.08 9.62
N PRO A 308 -0.31 -33.21 10.08
CA PRO A 308 0.06 -34.17 11.09
C PRO A 308 -0.72 -34.02 12.39
N ARG A 309 -1.12 -35.14 12.99
CA ARG A 309 -2.07 -35.19 14.09
C ARG A 309 -1.63 -34.40 15.32
N GLU A 310 -0.35 -34.42 15.70
CA GLU A 310 0.09 -33.61 16.85
C GLU A 310 0.05 -32.10 16.58
N LEU A 311 0.14 -31.70 15.31
CA LEU A 311 0.00 -30.30 14.91
C LEU A 311 -1.48 -29.90 14.89
N ALA A 312 -2.35 -30.78 14.39
CA ALA A 312 -3.80 -30.62 14.46
C ALA A 312 -4.28 -30.53 15.92
N ASP A 313 -3.78 -31.42 16.78
CA ASP A 313 -4.06 -31.42 18.22
C ASP A 313 -3.57 -30.12 18.86
N TYR A 314 -2.38 -29.62 18.50
CA TYR A 314 -1.88 -28.34 18.98
C TYR A 314 -2.77 -27.16 18.55
N ILE A 315 -3.17 -27.11 17.29
CA ILE A 315 -4.08 -26.08 16.76
C ILE A 315 -5.44 -26.11 17.48
N ASN A 316 -5.95 -27.31 17.79
CA ASN A 316 -7.24 -27.53 18.44
C ASN A 316 -7.18 -27.55 19.98
N CYS A 317 -6.01 -27.37 20.58
CA CYS A 317 -5.82 -27.46 22.03
C CYS A 317 -5.97 -26.09 22.67
N GLY A 318 -7.01 -25.91 23.48
CA GLY A 318 -7.20 -24.69 24.29
C GLY A 318 -6.18 -24.52 25.41
N GLU A 319 -5.57 -25.59 25.93
CA GLU A 319 -4.55 -25.54 27.01
C GLU A 319 -3.62 -26.78 26.94
N ASN A 320 -2.42 -26.56 26.42
CA ASN A 320 -1.22 -27.43 26.29
C ASN A 320 -1.17 -28.87 26.86
N ILE A 321 -0.79 -29.80 25.94
CA ILE A 321 -0.13 -31.14 26.07
C ILE A 321 -1.05 -32.38 26.10
N GLY A 322 -1.01 -33.16 25.00
CA GLY A 322 -1.60 -34.51 24.89
C GLY A 322 -0.65 -35.65 25.27
N LEU A 323 -1.23 -36.69 25.88
CA LEU A 323 -0.60 -37.98 26.23
C LEU A 323 -0.72 -38.97 25.06
N CYS A 324 0.20 -39.92 24.95
CA CYS A 324 0.05 -41.03 24.01
C CYS A 324 -1.23 -41.83 24.28
N GLY A 325 -2.07 -42.02 23.26
CA GLY A 325 -3.33 -42.77 23.37
C GLY A 325 -3.18 -44.27 23.62
N VAL A 326 -1.96 -44.81 23.57
CA VAL A 326 -1.67 -46.24 23.81
C VAL A 326 -0.98 -46.47 25.16
N CYS A 327 0.03 -45.66 25.51
CA CYS A 327 0.84 -45.89 26.72
C CYS A 327 0.86 -44.74 27.72
N HIS A 328 0.16 -43.63 27.45
CA HIS A 328 0.05 -42.45 28.32
C HIS A 328 1.37 -41.88 28.86
N THR A 329 2.50 -42.13 28.20
CA THR A 329 3.81 -41.58 28.59
C THR A 329 4.06 -40.25 27.86
N LYS A 330 4.66 -39.25 28.53
CA LYS A 330 5.11 -38.00 27.90
C LYS A 330 6.25 -38.31 26.93
N TYR A 331 6.06 -38.09 25.63
CA TYR A 331 7.10 -38.38 24.65
C TYR A 331 8.14 -37.27 24.55
N GLY A 332 9.42 -37.66 24.68
CA GLY A 332 10.47 -37.22 23.77
C GLY A 332 10.70 -38.36 22.78
N ALA A 333 10.51 -38.13 21.49
CA ALA A 333 10.75 -39.14 20.45
C ALA A 333 11.61 -38.57 19.31
N THR A 334 12.37 -39.47 18.69
CA THR A 334 13.28 -39.23 17.58
C THR A 334 12.56 -38.85 16.27
N ARG A 335 13.25 -38.08 15.42
CA ARG A 335 12.63 -37.09 14.51
C ARG A 335 12.74 -37.49 13.03
N LYS A 336 11.61 -37.40 12.30
CA LYS A 336 11.59 -37.18 10.83
C LYS A 336 10.82 -35.88 10.57
N VAL A 337 11.39 -34.99 9.76
CA VAL A 337 10.86 -33.65 9.46
C VAL A 337 10.49 -33.59 8.00
N TYR A 338 9.27 -33.16 7.71
CA TYR A 338 8.83 -32.85 6.35
C TYR A 338 8.68 -31.34 6.21
N ARG A 339 8.92 -30.82 5.00
CA ARG A 339 8.77 -29.39 4.70
C ARG A 339 7.63 -29.17 3.71
N VAL A 340 6.60 -28.45 4.13
CA VAL A 340 5.38 -28.20 3.34
C VAL A 340 5.00 -26.73 3.47
N VAL A 341 4.86 -26.01 2.35
CA VAL A 341 4.56 -24.56 2.25
C VAL A 341 5.45 -23.71 3.19
N GLY A 342 6.69 -24.15 3.39
CA GLY A 342 7.70 -23.51 4.23
C GLY A 342 7.78 -23.95 5.70
N HIS A 343 6.94 -24.87 6.18
CA HIS A 343 6.94 -25.30 7.59
C HIS A 343 7.61 -26.63 7.80
N ASP A 344 8.52 -26.70 8.77
CA ASP A 344 9.08 -27.94 9.32
C ASP A 344 8.01 -28.62 10.18
N VAL A 345 7.32 -29.61 9.63
CA VAL A 345 6.34 -30.36 10.38
C VAL A 345 6.98 -31.62 10.97
N PRO A 346 7.02 -31.74 12.32
CA PRO A 346 7.53 -32.93 12.96
C PRO A 346 6.49 -34.05 12.87
N VAL A 347 6.90 -35.23 12.38
CA VAL A 347 6.13 -36.46 12.54
C VAL A 347 6.74 -37.23 13.71
N TRP A 348 5.91 -37.53 14.71
CA TRP A 348 6.35 -38.25 15.89
C TRP A 348 5.96 -39.72 15.73
N TYR A 349 6.92 -40.58 16.03
CA TYR A 349 6.66 -42.00 16.15
C TYR A 349 6.84 -42.38 17.61
N CYS A 350 5.91 -43.16 18.12
CA CYS A 350 5.99 -43.77 19.43
C CYS A 350 6.80 -45.07 19.29
N ASP A 351 8.11 -45.03 19.59
CA ASP A 351 9.01 -46.19 19.43
C ASP A 351 8.64 -47.40 20.33
N ARG A 352 7.70 -47.22 21.26
CA ARG A 352 7.23 -48.27 22.19
C ARG A 352 5.92 -48.95 21.78
N CYS A 353 5.24 -48.48 20.72
CA CYS A 353 3.92 -49.00 20.33
C CYS A 353 3.84 -49.38 18.85
N LEU A 354 4.95 -49.84 18.26
CA LEU A 354 4.97 -50.47 16.93
C LEU A 354 3.87 -51.52 16.77
#